data_AF-A0A1I5RMK5-F1
#
_entry.id   AF-A0A1I5RMK5-F1
#
_cell.length_a   1.000
_cell.length_b   1.000
_cell.length_c   1.000
_cell.angle_alpha   90.00
_cell.angle_beta   90.00
_cell.angle_gamma   90.00
#
_symmetry.space_group_name_H-M   'P 1'
#
loop_
_entity.id
_entity.type
_entity.pdbx_description
1 polymer ?
#
loop_
_entity_poly.entity_id
_entity_poly.type
_entity_poly.pdbx_seq_one_letter_code
_entity_poly.pdbx_strand_id
1 'polypeptide(L)' 'MAGKRKNYGAEFKAKVALEAIRGEMTVAELVAKHGVHQTLINSWKRQALEGMSGIFSGKAEVKAAEK' A
#
# COMPACT_ATOMS: atom_id res chain seq x y z
N MET A 1 -23.02 -13.42 3.21
CA MET A 1 -22.50 -13.02 1.89
C MET A 1 -21.08 -12.50 2.05
N ALA A 2 -20.07 -13.35 1.89
CA ALA A 2 -18.67 -12.91 1.99
C ALA A 2 -18.31 -12.17 0.69
N GLY A 3 -18.30 -10.84 0.74
CA GLY A 3 -17.94 -10.00 -0.40
C GLY A 3 -16.56 -10.39 -0.94
N LYS A 4 -16.48 -10.59 -2.26
CA LYS A 4 -15.25 -10.95 -2.97
C LYS A 4 -14.20 -9.87 -2.70
N ARG A 5 -13.17 -10.19 -1.90
CA ARG A 5 -12.07 -9.26 -1.63
C ARG A 5 -11.40 -8.92 -2.95
N LYS A 6 -11.35 -7.63 -3.29
CA LYS A 6 -10.52 -7.15 -4.39
C LYS A 6 -9.06 -7.34 -3.98
N ASN A 7 -8.40 -8.34 -4.55
CA ASN A 7 -6.97 -8.51 -4.38
C ASN A 7 -6.24 -7.55 -5.30
N TYR A 8 -5.50 -6.62 -4.68
CA TYR A 8 -4.58 -5.75 -5.39
C TYR A 8 -3.20 -6.39 -5.44
N GLY A 9 -2.57 -6.39 -6.61
CA GLY A 9 -1.20 -6.88 -6.79
C GLY A 9 -0.19 -6.08 -5.97
N ALA A 10 0.93 -6.70 -5.61
CA ALA A 10 1.98 -6.07 -4.79
C ALA A 10 2.53 -4.79 -5.44
N GLU A 11 2.71 -4.80 -6.76
CA GLU A 11 3.17 -3.63 -7.54
C GLU A 11 2.18 -2.46 -7.45
N PHE A 12 0.87 -2.74 -7.54
CA PHE A 12 -0.16 -1.72 -7.43
C PHE A 12 -0.20 -1.10 -6.02
N LYS A 13 -0.11 -1.95 -4.98
CA LYS A 13 -0.05 -1.49 -3.59
C LYS A 13 1.18 -0.60 -3.36
N ALA A 14 2.33 -0.99 -3.90
CA ALA A 14 3.57 -0.23 -3.80
C ALA A 14 3.47 1.12 -4.52
N LYS A 15 2.92 1.15 -5.75
CA LYS A 15 2.72 2.40 -6.50
C LYS A 15 1.80 3.39 -5.77
N VAL A 16 0.66 2.91 -5.30
CA VAL A 16 -0.31 3.72 -4.53
C VAL A 16 0.31 4.22 -3.22
N ALA A 17 1.09 3.37 -2.53
CA ALA A 17 1.78 3.76 -1.31
C ALA A 17 2.86 4.82 -1.58
N LEU A 18 3.63 4.69 -2.67
CA LEU A 18 4.65 5.67 -3.06
C LEU A 18 4.04 7.01 -3.45
N GLU A 19 2.96 7.03 -4.23
CA GLU A 19 2.22 8.26 -4.56
C GLU A 19 1.71 8.95 -3.29
N ALA A 20 1.21 8.17 -2.31
CA ALA A 20 0.76 8.67 -1.01
C ALA A 20 1.90 9.11 -0.06
N ILE A 21 3.14 8.64 -0.27
CA ILE A 21 4.34 9.06 0.48
C ILE A 21 4.95 10.32 -0.14
N ARG A 22 5.05 10.37 -1.47
CA ARG A 22 5.57 11.54 -2.20
C ARG A 22 4.68 12.77 -2.01
N GLY A 23 3.41 12.59 -1.66
CA GLY A 23 2.46 13.69 -1.47
C GLY A 23 2.00 14.32 -2.78
N GLU A 24 2.26 13.67 -3.92
CA GLU A 24 1.83 14.12 -5.25
C GLU A 24 0.32 14.00 -5.44
N MET A 25 -0.34 13.12 -4.68
CA MET A 25 -1.79 13.03 -4.60
C MET A 25 -2.22 12.82 -3.14
N THR A 26 -3.30 13.47 -2.75
CA THR A 26 -3.90 13.27 -1.42
C THR A 26 -4.60 11.91 -1.36
N VAL A 27 -4.72 11.33 -0.16
CA VAL A 27 -5.40 10.04 0.03
C VAL A 27 -6.82 10.04 -0.58
N ALA A 28 -7.52 11.18 -0.50
CA ALA A 28 -8.84 11.36 -1.10
C ALA A 28 -8.83 11.29 -2.64
N GLU A 29 -7.83 11.87 -3.29
CA GLU A 29 -7.68 11.79 -4.75
C GLU A 29 -7.25 10.40 -5.19
N LEU A 30 -6.40 9.70 -4.42
CA LEU A 30 -6.09 8.30 -4.67
C LEU A 30 -7.34 7.40 -4.51
N VAL A 31 -8.22 7.70 -3.55
CA VAL A 31 -9.53 7.02 -3.44
C VAL A 31 -10.35 7.23 -4.71
N ALA A 32 -10.46 8.47 -5.18
CA ALA A 32 -11.24 8.80 -6.38
C ALA A 32 -10.65 8.21 -7.67
N LYS A 33 -9.32 8.26 -7.83
CA LYS A 33 -8.62 7.82 -9.04
C LYS A 33 -8.51 6.30 -9.16
N HIS A 34 -8.22 5.62 -8.05
CA HIS A 34 -7.98 4.18 -8.05
C HIS A 34 -9.17 3.36 -7.53
N GLY A 35 -10.21 4.01 -6.99
CA GLY A 35 -11.36 3.34 -6.38
C GLY A 35 -10.95 2.51 -5.15
N VAL A 36 -9.86 2.89 -4.48
CA VAL A 36 -9.32 2.20 -3.30
C VAL A 36 -9.77 2.93 -2.04
N HIS A 37 -10.27 2.20 -1.05
CA HIS A 37 -10.68 2.82 0.21
C HIS A 37 -9.49 3.45 0.96
N GLN A 38 -9.69 4.62 1.57
CA GLN A 38 -8.63 5.37 2.28
C GLN A 38 -7.88 4.52 3.32
N THR A 39 -8.58 3.61 4.00
CA THR A 39 -8.01 2.71 5.01
C THR A 39 -6.97 1.77 4.41
N LEU A 40 -7.20 1.28 3.18
CA LEU A 40 -6.25 0.42 2.48
C LEU A 40 -5.00 1.20 2.07
N ILE A 41 -5.17 2.44 1.59
CA ILE A 41 -4.06 3.32 1.21
C ILE A 41 -3.18 3.61 2.43
N ASN A 42 -3.77 3.94 3.57
CA ASN A 42 -3.02 4.15 4.81
C ASN A 42 -2.30 2.88 5.27
N SER A 43 -2.94 1.72 5.16
CA SER A 43 -2.31 0.43 5.46
C SER A 43 -1.10 0.17 4.54
N TRP A 44 -1.23 0.41 3.23
CA TRP A 44 -0.14 0.19 2.27
C TRP A 44 0.98 1.21 2.45
N LYS A 45 0.66 2.46 2.77
CA LYS A 45 1.63 3.49 3.13
C LYS A 45 2.48 3.05 4.32
N ARG A 46 1.84 2.56 5.38
CA ARG A 46 2.55 2.03 6.55
C ARG A 46 3.40 0.80 6.21
N GLN A 47 2.85 -0.14 5.46
CA GLN A 47 3.58 -1.34 5.00
C GLN A 47 4.79 -0.97 4.12
N ALA A 48 4.66 0.04 3.27
CA ALA A 48 5.76 0.51 2.45
C ALA A 48 6.86 1.15 3.31
N LEU A 49 6.52 1.97 4.30
CA LEU A 49 7.51 2.57 5.22
C LEU A 49 8.22 1.52 6.08
N GLU A 50 7.46 0.59 6.67
CA GLU A 50 8.01 -0.51 7.49
C GLU A 50 8.87 -1.45 6.62
N GLY A 51 8.37 -1.86 5.44
CA GLY A 51 9.11 -2.69 4.49
C GLY A 51 10.37 -2.03 3.94
N MET A 52 10.35 -0.72 3.73
CA MET A 52 11.51 0.04 3.24
C MET A 52 12.63 0.07 4.27
N SER A 53 12.32 0.23 5.57
CA SER A 53 13.33 0.12 6.63
C SER A 53 14.01 -1.26 6.68
N GLY A 54 13.25 -2.33 6.42
CA GLY A 54 13.79 -3.70 6.33
C GLY A 54 14.74 -3.91 5.14
N ILE A 55 14.45 -3.29 3.99
CA ILE A 55 15.33 -3.33 2.80
C ILE A 55 16.68 -2.66 3.10
N PHE A 56 16.67 -1.50 3.77
CA PHE A 56 17.91 -0.78 4.11
C PHE A 56 18.68 -1.39 5.29
N SER A 57 18.03 -2.20 6.14
CA SER A 57 18.68 -2.87 7.29
C SER A 57 19.41 -4.17 6.92
N GLY A 58 19.45 -4.58 5.64
CA GLY A 58 20.13 -5.80 5.19
C GLY A 58 19.46 -7.12 5.61
N LYS A 59 18.29 -7.05 6.25
CA LYS A 59 17.47 -8.20 6.64
C LYS A 59 16.17 -8.17 5.85
N ALA A 60 16.26 -8.55 4.58
CA ALA A 60 15.11 -8.63 3.68
C ALA A 60 14.22 -9.83 4.03
N GLU A 61 13.60 -9.82 5.22
CA GLU A 61 12.40 -10.61 5.47
C GLU A 61 11.21 -9.77 5.00
N VAL A 62 10.91 -9.91 3.71
CA VAL A 62 9.67 -9.41 3.13
C VAL A 62 8.55 -10.22 3.77
N LYS A 63 8.06 -9.77 4.94
CA LYS A 63 6.77 -10.24 5.46
C LYS A 63 5.71 -9.72 4.51
N ALA A 64 5.49 -10.50 3.45
CA ALA A 64 4.29 -10.49 2.64
C ALA A 64 3.12 -10.61 3.61
N ALA A 65 2.44 -9.49 3.85
CA ALA A 65 1.19 -9.46 4.57
C ALA A 65 0.14 -10.15 3.70
N GLU A 66 0.01 -11.44 3.97
CA GLU A 66 -1.08 -12.33 3.60
C GLU A 66 -2.45 -11.71 3.94
N LYS A 67 -3.32 -11.60 2.93
CA LYS A 67 -4.62 -12.27 2.90
C LYS A 67 -5.24 -12.24 1.50
#